data_AF-A0A7Y2ZD75-F1
#
_entry.id   AF-A0A7Y2ZD75-F1
#
_cell.length_a   1.000
_cell.length_b   1.000
_cell.length_c   1.000
_cell.angle_alpha   90.00
_cell.angle_beta   90.00
_cell.angle_gamma   90.00
#
_symmetry.space_group_name_H-M   'P 1'
#
loop_
_entity.id
_entity.type
_entity.pdbx_description
1 polymer ?
#
loop_
_entity_poly.entity_id
_entity_poly.type
_entity_poly.pdbx_seq_one_letter_code
_entity_poly.pdbx_strand_id
1 'polypeptide(L)' 'QGPGTSTIAGIRGLEEVAEELGPLVVESRLPRPGQPISGTYEGDGYIIVRHPDTEVVKDALWTIVTRLRVEAG' A
#
# COMPACT_ATOMS: atom_id res chain seq x y z
N GLN A 1 2.18 -19.62 -22.29
CA GLN A 1 2.89 -18.38 -21.95
C GLN A 1 2.61 -18.09 -20.47
N GLY A 2 3.48 -18.51 -19.56
CA GLY A 2 3.29 -18.21 -18.13
C GLY A 2 3.50 -16.71 -17.90
N PRO A 3 2.77 -16.05 -16.98
CA PRO A 3 3.02 -14.65 -16.67
C PRO A 3 4.49 -14.53 -16.23
N GLY A 4 5.25 -13.69 -16.94
CA GLY A 4 6.63 -13.41 -16.60
C GLY A 4 6.71 -13.02 -15.12
N THR A 5 7.73 -13.53 -14.43
CA THR A 5 8.01 -13.30 -13.01
C THR A 5 8.30 -11.81 -12.79
N SER A 6 7.26 -10.98 -12.81
CA SER A 6 7.37 -9.58 -12.42
C SER A 6 7.60 -9.54 -10.92
N THR A 7 8.63 -8.79 -10.53
CA THR A 7 8.96 -8.56 -9.13
C THR A 7 8.55 -7.15 -8.77
N ILE A 8 8.32 -6.90 -7.50
CA ILE A 8 8.00 -5.57 -7.00
C ILE A 8 9.24 -4.70 -7.17
N ALA A 9 9.12 -3.58 -7.87
CA ALA A 9 10.18 -2.58 -8.00
C ALA A 9 10.16 -1.62 -6.80
N GLY A 10 8.97 -1.31 -6.28
CA GLY A 10 8.80 -0.43 -5.13
C GLY A 10 7.36 0.04 -4.96
N ILE A 11 7.18 1.01 -4.06
CA ILE A 11 5.90 1.69 -3.82
C ILE A 11 6.13 3.18 -3.99
N ARG A 12 5.51 3.76 -5.02
CA ARG A 12 5.52 5.20 -5.25
C ARG A 12 4.51 5.88 -4.32
N GLY A 13 4.87 7.07 -3.81
CA GLY A 13 4.02 7.90 -2.95
C GLY A 13 4.03 7.48 -1.48
N LEU A 14 4.84 6.48 -1.11
CA LEU A 14 4.84 5.90 0.22
C LEU A 14 5.36 6.89 1.27
N GLU A 15 6.41 7.65 0.96
CA GLU A 15 7.04 8.57 1.90
C GLU A 15 6.08 9.71 2.26
N GLU A 16 5.48 10.35 1.26
CA GLU A 16 4.53 11.45 1.46
C GLU A 16 3.27 10.99 2.23
N VAL A 17 2.76 9.79 1.91
CA VAL A 17 1.61 9.21 2.62
C VAL A 17 1.98 8.82 4.05
N ALA A 18 3.20 8.32 4.27
CA ALA A 18 3.67 7.96 5.61
C ALA A 18 3.84 9.20 6.50
N GLU A 19 4.35 10.31 5.95
CA GLU A 19 4.42 11.58 6.67
C GLU A 19 3.04 12.14 7.04
N GLU A 20 2.08 12.08 6.10
CA GLU A 20 0.73 12.63 6.31
C GLU A 20 -0.12 11.75 7.23
N LEU A 21 -0.14 10.43 7.01
CA LEU A 21 -1.08 9.50 7.64
C LEU A 21 -0.45 8.58 8.68
N GLY A 22 0.87 8.62 8.87
CA GLY A 22 1.60 7.78 9.84
C GLY A 22 0.93 7.71 11.22
N PRO A 23 0.47 8.83 11.82
CA PRO A 23 -0.23 8.81 13.11
C PRO A 23 -1.56 8.04 13.12
N LEU A 24 -2.20 7.83 11.97
CA LEU A 24 -3.46 7.09 11.83
C LEU A 24 -3.24 5.60 11.58
N VAL A 25 -2.04 5.17 11.18
CA VAL A 25 -1.71 3.78 10.87
C VAL A 25 -1.47 3.01 12.17
N VAL A 26 -2.25 1.95 12.37
CA VAL A 26 -2.08 1.04 13.52
C VAL A 26 -1.30 -0.22 13.16
N GLU A 27 -1.31 -0.60 11.88
CA GLU A 27 -0.55 -1.74 11.38
C GLU A 27 -0.31 -1.58 9.88
N SER A 28 0.84 -2.03 9.39
CA SER A 28 1.07 -2.16 7.96
C SER A 28 2.00 -3.32 7.64
N ARG A 29 1.74 -3.95 6.50
CA ARG A 29 2.64 -4.88 5.86
C ARG A 29 2.84 -4.40 4.43
N LEU A 30 3.96 -3.75 4.18
CA LEU A 30 4.28 -3.24 2.85
C LEU A 30 5.00 -4.30 2.02
N PRO A 31 4.72 -4.37 0.71
CA PRO A 31 5.52 -5.17 -0.19
C PRO A 31 6.98 -4.73 -0.23
N ARG A 32 7.88 -5.68 -0.47
CA ARG A 32 9.33 -5.43 -0.54
C ARG A 32 9.82 -5.45 -1.99
N PRO A 33 10.70 -4.52 -2.39
CA PRO A 33 11.40 -4.61 -3.66
C PRO A 33 12.07 -5.99 -3.83
N GLY A 34 11.97 -6.57 -5.03
CA GLY A 34 12.48 -7.90 -5.36
C GLY A 34 11.58 -9.07 -4.95
N GLN A 35 10.49 -8.82 -4.21
CA GLN A 35 9.49 -9.86 -3.93
C GLN A 35 8.74 -10.21 -5.23
N PRO A 36 8.42 -11.49 -5.49
CA PRO A 36 7.49 -11.85 -6.56
C PRO A 36 6.13 -11.18 -6.34
N ILE A 37 5.53 -10.64 -7.40
CA ILE A 37 4.15 -10.16 -7.33
C ILE A 37 3.25 -11.37 -7.04
N SER A 38 2.43 -11.25 -6.01
CA SER A 38 1.48 -12.28 -5.64
C SER A 38 0.41 -12.42 -6.72
N GLY A 39 0.18 -13.65 -7.17
CA GLY A 39 -0.92 -13.97 -8.09
C GLY A 39 -2.28 -14.03 -7.40
N THR A 40 -2.38 -13.60 -6.14
CA THR A 40 -3.56 -13.77 -5.28
C THR A 40 -4.33 -12.46 -5.12
N TYR A 41 -5.65 -12.57 -4.98
CA TYR A 41 -6.57 -11.43 -4.84
C TYR A 41 -6.27 -10.52 -3.63
N GLU A 42 -5.62 -11.05 -2.58
CA GLU A 42 -5.34 -10.31 -1.33
C GLU A 42 -4.23 -9.24 -1.48
N GLY A 43 -3.51 -9.22 -2.60
CA GLY A 43 -2.48 -8.20 -2.88
C GLY A 43 -1.17 -8.41 -2.11
N ASP A 44 -0.17 -7.59 -2.43
CA ASP A 44 1.20 -7.74 -1.93
C ASP A 44 1.45 -7.10 -0.55
N GLY A 45 0.40 -6.57 0.09
CA GLY A 45 0.49 -5.91 1.38
C GLY A 45 -0.83 -5.27 1.84
N TYR A 46 -0.84 -4.73 3.06
CA TYR A 46 -1.97 -4.05 3.66
C TYR A 46 -1.54 -2.87 4.54
N ILE A 47 -2.48 -1.95 4.77
CA ILE A 47 -2.38 -0.86 5.73
C ILE A 47 -3.70 -0.83 6.51
N ILE A 48 -3.62 -0.81 7.84
CA ILE A 48 -4.76 -0.66 8.74
C ILE A 48 -4.66 0.71 9.39
N VAL A 49 -5.72 1.50 9.25
CA VAL A 49 -5.86 2.83 9.86
C VAL A 49 -6.95 2.83 10.93
N ARG A 50 -6.81 3.69 11.94
CA ARG A 50 -7.81 3.88 12.99
C ARG A 50 -7.91 5.33 13.39
N HIS A 51 -9.15 5.81 13.51
CA HIS A 51 -9.47 7.10 14.08
C HIS A 51 -10.87 7.03 14.73
N PRO A 52 -11.15 7.77 15.82
CA PRO A 52 -12.49 7.81 16.43
C PRO A 52 -13.57 8.42 15.52
N ASP A 53 -13.18 9.33 14.63
CA ASP A 53 -14.04 9.91 13.60
C ASP A 53 -13.95 9.12 12.29
N THR A 54 -15.09 8.65 11.80
CA THR A 54 -15.23 7.88 10.56
C THR A 54 -14.86 8.68 9.32
N GLU A 55 -15.09 9.99 9.28
CA GLU A 55 -14.75 10.79 8.09
C GLU A 55 -13.23 10.85 7.90
N VAL A 56 -12.46 10.96 8.99
CA VAL A 56 -10.99 10.89 8.93
C VAL A 56 -10.50 9.53 8.42
N VAL A 57 -11.17 8.43 8.77
CA VAL A 57 -10.85 7.10 8.22
C VAL A 57 -11.12 7.05 6.72
N LYS A 58 -12.24 7.61 6.25
CA LYS A 58 -12.57 7.65 4.82
C LYS A 58 -11.56 8.48 4.04
N ASP A 59 -11.19 9.64 4.55
CA ASP A 59 -10.20 10.51 3.90
C ASP A 59 -8.82 9.83 3.84
N ALA A 60 -8.40 9.17 4.93
CA ALA A 60 -7.17 8.39 4.95
C ALA A 60 -7.18 7.26 3.92
N LEU A 61 -8.28 6.48 3.85
CA LEU A 61 -8.44 5.43 2.85
C LEU A 61 -8.36 6.00 1.43
N TRP A 62 -9.04 7.11 1.16
CA TRP A 62 -9.03 7.76 -0.16
C TRP A 62 -7.63 8.23 -0.55
N THR A 63 -6.91 8.88 0.37
CA THR A 63 -5.52 9.29 0.15
C THR A 63 -4.62 8.10 -0.15
N ILE A 64 -4.73 7.00 0.60
CA ILE A 64 -3.93 5.78 0.39
C ILE A 64 -4.18 5.19 -1.00
N VAL A 65 -5.44 4.95 -1.39
CA VAL A 65 -5.75 4.28 -2.66
C VAL A 65 -5.49 5.13 -3.90
N THR A 66 -5.48 6.46 -3.75
CA THR A 66 -5.23 7.39 -4.88
C THR A 66 -3.76 7.72 -5.06
N ARG A 67 -2.97 7.75 -3.98
CA ARG A 67 -1.56 8.19 -4.03
C ARG A 67 -0.55 7.06 -4.05
N LEU A 68 -0.87 5.90 -3.45
CA LEU A 68 0.05 4.77 -3.47
C LEU A 68 -0.07 3.97 -4.76
N ARG A 69 1.08 3.68 -5.36
CA ARG A 69 1.17 2.78 -6.53
C ARG A 69 2.27 1.77 -6.32
N VAL A 70 1.93 0.49 -6.39
CA VAL A 70 2.93 -0.58 -6.49
C VAL A 70 3.46 -0.61 -7.92
N GLU A 71 4.78 -0.57 -8.04
CA GLU A 71 5.47 -0.63 -9.33
C GLU A 71 6.04 -2.04 -9.55
N ALA A 72 5.86 -2.55 -10.76
CA ALA A 72 6.39 -3.83 -11.20
C ALA A 72 7.68 -3.62 -12.03
N GLY A 73 8.67 -4.49 -11.80
CA GLY A 73 9.87 -4.61 -12.62
C GLY A 73 9.76 -5.65 -13.73
#